data_AF-A0A924AUY6-F1
#
_entry.id   AF-A0A924AUY6-F1
#
_cell.length_a   1.000
_cell.length_b   1.000
_cell.length_c   1.000
_cell.angle_alpha   90.00
_cell.angle_beta   90.00
_cell.angle_gamma   90.00
#
_symmetry.space_group_name_H-M   'P 1'
#
loop_
_entity.id
_entity.type
_entity.pdbx_description
1 polymer ?
#
loop_
_entity_poly.entity_id
_entity_poly.type
_entity_poly.pdbx_seq_one_letter_code
_entity_poly.pdbx_strand_id
1 'polypeptide(L)' 'MAIPTADNKVWLDVVTGKKNVDFQHLGLKMFMGRVGLTMRNDPSKAPQLAKELFALITANITSSKIIEDIKQL' A
#
# COMPACT_ATOMS: atom_id res chain seq x y z
N MET A 1 9.94 15.20 -1.91
CA MET A 1 9.03 14.18 -2.46
C MET A 1 7.85 14.07 -1.52
N ALA A 2 6.61 14.12 -2.03
CA ALA A 2 5.42 14.14 -1.18
C ALA A 2 4.75 12.76 -1.20
N ILE A 3 4.53 12.18 -0.02
CA ILE A 3 3.66 11.01 0.12
C ILE A 3 2.24 11.46 -0.25
N PRO A 4 1.49 10.68 -1.04
CA PRO A 4 0.06 10.93 -1.21
C PRO A 4 -0.65 10.99 0.16
N THR A 5 -1.64 11.87 0.30
CA THR A 5 -2.45 11.96 1.53
C THR A 5 -3.19 10.65 1.81
N ALA A 6 -3.60 10.39 3.06
CA ALA A 6 -4.26 9.15 3.46
C ALA A 6 -5.54 8.84 2.65
N ASP A 7 -6.28 9.88 2.25
CA ASP A 7 -7.51 9.76 1.46
C ASP A 7 -7.27 9.70 -0.06
N ASN A 8 -6.01 9.69 -0.50
CA ASN A 8 -5.70 9.57 -1.91
C ASN A 8 -6.16 8.21 -2.45
N LYS A 9 -6.90 8.24 -3.56
CA LYS A 9 -7.46 7.05 -4.21
C LYS A 9 -6.40 6.03 -4.64
N VAL A 10 -5.14 6.48 -4.82
CA VAL A 10 -4.01 5.59 -5.15
C VAL A 10 -3.88 4.42 -4.18
N TRP A 11 -4.11 4.64 -2.88
CA TRP A 11 -4.04 3.57 -1.89
C TRP A 11 -5.09 2.49 -2.12
N LEU A 12 -6.31 2.91 -2.48
CA LEU A 12 -7.39 2.00 -2.81
C LEU A 12 -7.10 1.24 -4.10
N ASP A 13 -6.60 1.94 -5.13
CA ASP A 13 -6.27 1.33 -6.41
C ASP A 13 -5.14 0.30 -6.27
N VAL A 14 -4.17 0.54 -5.39
CA VAL A 14 -3.11 -0.43 -5.06
C VAL A 14 -3.68 -1.67 -4.34
N VAL A 15 -4.43 -1.49 -3.26
CA VAL A 15 -4.95 -2.66 -2.49
C VAL A 15 -6.02 -3.46 -3.24
N THR A 16 -6.71 -2.83 -4.20
CA THR A 16 -7.69 -3.51 -5.07
C THR A 16 -7.06 -4.13 -6.32
N GLY A 17 -5.75 -3.92 -6.54
CA GLY A 17 -5.03 -4.44 -7.71
C GLY A 17 -5.31 -3.71 -9.02
N LYS A 18 -6.01 -2.56 -8.98
CA LYS A 18 -6.16 -1.67 -10.15
C LYS A 18 -4.84 -1.00 -10.53
N LYS A 19 -3.97 -0.77 -9.54
CA LYS A 19 -2.60 -0.31 -9.73
C LYS A 19 -1.64 -1.35 -9.17
N ASN A 20 -0.88 -1.99 -10.05
CA ASN A 20 0.16 -2.93 -9.66
C ASN A 20 1.45 -2.17 -9.35
N VAL A 21 1.99 -2.39 -8.16
CA VAL A 21 3.25 -1.80 -7.68
C VAL A 21 4.14 -2.94 -7.21
N ASP A 22 5.35 -3.05 -7.74
CA ASP A 22 6.33 -4.02 -7.26
C ASP A 22 7.13 -3.42 -6.11
N PHE A 23 6.55 -3.49 -4.92
CA PHE A 23 7.15 -3.00 -3.69
C PHE A 23 8.49 -3.67 -3.40
N GLN A 24 9.61 -2.97 -3.44
CA GLN A 24 10.92 -3.49 -3.06
C GLN A 24 11.06 -3.68 -1.54
N HIS A 25 10.27 -2.96 -0.73
CA HIS A 25 10.28 -3.11 0.72
C HIS A 25 9.58 -4.42 1.16
N LEU A 26 10.33 -5.27 1.89
CA LEU A 26 9.84 -6.59 2.32
C LEU A 26 8.54 -6.51 3.14
N GLY A 27 8.43 -5.53 4.05
CA GLY A 27 7.21 -5.35 4.84
C GLY A 27 5.99 -5.01 4.00
N LEU A 28 6.17 -4.25 2.90
CA LEU A 28 5.09 -3.93 1.97
C LEU A 28 4.73 -5.14 1.10
N LYS A 29 5.72 -5.94 0.67
CA LYS A 29 5.46 -7.23 -0.02
C LYS A 29 4.61 -8.17 0.84
N MET A 30 4.99 -8.35 2.12
CA MET A 30 4.24 -9.20 3.05
C MET A 30 2.82 -8.66 3.28
N PHE A 31 2.69 -7.34 3.46
CA PHE A 31 1.40 -6.69 3.61
C PHE A 31 0.51 -6.91 2.39
N MET A 32 1.01 -6.70 1.17
CA MET A 32 0.25 -6.93 -0.06
C MET A 32 -0.15 -8.39 -0.25
N GLY A 33 0.68 -9.35 0.17
CA GLY A 33 0.29 -10.77 0.21
C GLY A 33 -0.93 -11.02 1.10
N ARG A 34 -0.95 -10.43 2.29
CA ARG A 34 -2.11 -10.49 3.22
C ARG A 34 -3.34 -9.76 2.66
N VAL A 35 -3.14 -8.60 2.04
CA VAL A 35 -4.21 -7.85 1.36
C VAL A 35 -4.87 -8.72 0.31
N GLY A 36 -4.10 -9.39 -0.55
CA GLY A 36 -4.65 -10.27 -1.59
C GLY A 36 -5.53 -11.39 -1.02
N LEU A 37 -5.12 -12.02 0.08
CA LEU A 37 -5.94 -13.04 0.76
C LEU A 37 -7.20 -12.43 1.40
N THR A 38 -7.05 -11.28 2.05
CA THR A 38 -8.17 -10.60 2.73
C THR A 38 -9.21 -10.14 1.72
N MET A 39 -8.78 -9.53 0.61
CA MET A 39 -9.64 -9.04 -0.47
C MET A 39 -10.39 -10.16 -1.20
N ARG A 40 -9.82 -11.38 -1.27
CA ARG A 40 -10.53 -12.55 -1.81
C ARG A 40 -11.66 -13.02 -0.91
N ASN A 41 -11.47 -12.92 0.41
CA ASN A 41 -12.46 -13.36 1.39
C ASN A 41 -13.51 -12.29 1.70
N ASP A 42 -13.10 -11.03 1.76
CA ASP A 42 -13.94 -9.89 2.12
C ASP A 42 -13.45 -8.58 1.44
N PRO A 43 -13.95 -8.30 0.21
CA PRO A 43 -13.59 -7.09 -0.53
C PRO A 43 -14.01 -5.78 0.16
N SER A 44 -14.96 -5.83 1.11
CA SER A 44 -15.45 -4.62 1.79
C SER A 44 -14.38 -3.95 2.66
N LYS A 45 -13.32 -4.69 2.99
CA LYS A 45 -12.17 -4.20 3.77
C LYS A 45 -11.19 -3.34 3.00
N ALA A 46 -11.36 -3.16 1.68
CA ALA A 46 -10.45 -2.37 0.86
C ALA A 46 -10.14 -0.96 1.43
N PRO A 47 -11.12 -0.18 1.93
CA PRO A 47 -10.84 1.14 2.50
C PRO A 47 -10.02 1.08 3.79
N GLN A 48 -10.21 0.04 4.60
CA GLN A 48 -9.41 -0.18 5.81
C GLN A 48 -7.96 -0.55 5.45
N LEU A 49 -7.78 -1.47 4.50
CA LEU A 49 -6.46 -1.88 4.02
C LEU A 49 -5.69 -0.73 3.35
N ALA A 50 -6.38 0.17 2.64
CA ALA A 50 -5.78 1.37 2.08
C ALA A 50 -5.21 2.30 3.16
N LYS A 51 -5.93 2.48 4.29
CA LYS A 51 -5.44 3.24 5.44
C LYS A 51 -4.25 2.56 6.12
N GLU A 52 -4.30 1.24 6.27
CA GLU A 52 -3.19 0.45 6.83
C GLU A 52 -1.93 0.55 5.95
N LEU A 53 -2.08 0.53 4.62
CA LEU A 53 -0.96 0.71 3.67
C LEU A 53 -0.30 2.08 3.86
N PHE A 54 -1.10 3.15 3.91
CA PHE A 54 -0.60 4.51 4.17
C PHE A 54 0.12 4.61 5.52
N ALA A 55 -0.46 4.04 6.59
CA ALA A 55 0.15 4.02 7.91
C ALA A 55 1.50 3.27 7.92
N LEU A 56 1.59 2.14 7.21
CA LEU A 56 2.81 1.36 7.11
C LEU A 56 3.92 2.11 6.36
N ILE A 57 3.57 2.80 5.28
CA ILE A 57 4.49 3.62 4.49
C ILE A 57 4.99 4.82 5.32
N THR A 58 4.09 5.55 5.96
CA THR A 58 4.44 6.71 6.77
C THR A 58 5.29 6.34 7.99
N ALA A 59 4.99 5.22 8.65
CA ALA A 59 5.78 4.72 9.78
C ALA A 59 7.22 4.33 9.39
N ASN A 60 7.48 4.06 8.10
CA ASN A 60 8.77 3.56 7.63
C ASN A 60 9.39 4.46 6.55
N ILE A 61 8.97 5.73 6.44
CA ILE A 61 9.45 6.63 5.37
C ILE A 61 10.97 6.90 5.41
N THR A 62 11.62 6.66 6.55
CA THR A 62 13.08 6.74 6.66
C THR A 62 13.80 5.66 5.86
N SER A 63 13.11 4.60 5.43
CA SER A 63 13.63 3.54 4.57
C SER A 63 13.72 4.01 3.12
N SER A 64 14.94 4.00 2.56
CA SER A 64 15.19 4.35 1.15
C SER A 64 14.36 3.51 0.17
N LYS A 65 14.15 2.22 0.47
CA LYS A 65 13.33 1.31 -0.35
C LYS A 65 11.87 1.76 -0.43
N ILE A 66 11.30 2.26 0.67
CA ILE A 66 9.93 2.76 0.67
C ILE A 66 9.83 4.05 -0.13
N ILE A 67 10.84 4.91 -0.07
CA ILE A 67 10.89 6.11 -0.91
C ILE A 67 10.89 5.72 -2.39
N GLU A 68 11.63 4.68 -2.77
CA GLU A 68 11.61 4.15 -4.15
C GLU A 68 10.25 3.56 -4.53
N ASP A 69 9.61 2.82 -3.62
CA ASP A 69 8.28 2.26 -3.84
C ASP A 69 7.22 3.36 -4.02
N ILE A 70 7.29 4.45 -3.23
CA ILE A 70 6.37 5.59 -3.34
C ILE A 70 6.51 6.27 -4.71
N LYS A 71 7.70 6.29 -5.34
CA LYS A 71 7.87 6.88 -6.68
C LYS A 71 7.10 6.14 -7.77
N GLN A 72 6.70 4.90 -7.52
CA GLN A 72 5.91 4.10 -8.46
C GLN A 72 4.39 4.35 -8.32
N LEU A 73 3.96 4.98 -7.22
CA LEU A 73 2.58 5.37 -6.93
C LEU A 73 2.16 6.63 -7.71
#